data_AF-A0A373G2A3-F1
#
_entry.id   AF-A0A373G2A3-F1
#
_cell.length_a   1.000
_cell.length_b   1.000
_cell.length_c   1.000
_cell.angle_alpha   90.00
_cell.angle_beta   90.00
_cell.angle_gamma   90.00
#
_symmetry.space_group_name_H-M   'P 1'
#
loop_
_entity.id
_entity.type
_entity.pdbx_description
1 polymer ?
#
loop_
_entity_poly.entity_id
_entity_poly.type
_entity_poly.pdbx_seq_one_letter_code
_entity_poly.pdbx_strand_id
1 'polypeptide(L)'
;MEDKLITINTLNILLQKGFNYYHFPTQSLAQKWLRETNNLHISIIRNACGYGYDICKADNGTHITDGIFKGPNDGGQWDTYEEALEAGIQKAIELI
;
A
#
# COMPACT_ATOMS: atom_id res chain seq x y z
N MET A 1 -19.10 2.78 -27.63
CA MET A 1 -19.56 3.96 -26.87
C MET A 1 -18.36 4.86 -26.78
N GLU A 2 -18.38 6.04 -27.41
CA GLU A 2 -17.28 6.99 -27.28
C GLU A 2 -17.40 7.67 -25.93
N ASP A 3 -16.47 7.38 -25.03
CA ASP A 3 -16.37 8.11 -23.78
C ASP A 3 -16.01 9.56 -24.07
N LYS A 4 -16.89 10.47 -23.67
CA LYS A 4 -16.69 11.91 -23.78
C LYS A 4 -16.30 12.47 -22.43
N LEU A 5 -15.22 13.25 -22.41
CA LEU A 5 -14.85 14.02 -21.23
C LEU A 5 -15.95 15.03 -20.90
N ILE A 6 -16.23 15.18 -19.61
CA ILE A 6 -17.17 16.19 -19.11
C ILE A 6 -16.56 17.59 -19.18
N THR A 7 -17.41 18.62 -19.18
CA THR A 7 -16.95 20.01 -19.11
C THR A 7 -16.47 20.37 -17.70
N ILE A 8 -15.62 21.40 -17.61
CA ILE A 8 -15.12 21.94 -16.33
C ILE A 8 -16.27 22.39 -15.41
N ASN A 9 -17.34 22.94 -15.97
CA ASN A 9 -18.49 23.39 -15.19
C ASN A 9 -19.20 22.21 -14.49
N THR A 10 -19.37 21.08 -15.20
CA THR A 10 -19.95 19.86 -14.63
C THR A 10 -19.04 19.27 -13.54
N LEU A 11 -17.73 19.26 -13.75
CA LEU A 11 -16.77 18.81 -12.74
C LEU A 11 -16.88 19.64 -11.45
N ASN A 12 -16.98 20.97 -11.54
CA ASN A 12 -17.10 21.84 -10.37
C ASN A 12 -18.39 21.59 -9.57
N ILE A 13 -19.52 21.36 -10.25
CA ILE A 13 -20.79 21.02 -9.59
C ILE A 13 -20.67 19.69 -8.84
N LEU A 14 -20.01 18.70 -9.45
CA LEU A 14 -19.78 17.41 -8.82
C LEU A 14 -18.92 17.57 -7.56
N LEU A 15 -17.80 18.29 -7.65
CA LEU A 15 -16.90 18.53 -6.51
C LEU A 15 -17.63 19.21 -5.34
N GLN A 16 -18.45 20.23 -5.61
CA GLN A 16 -19.27 20.91 -4.60
C GLN A 16 -20.32 19.99 -3.96
N LYS A 17 -20.74 18.94 -4.66
CA LYS A 17 -21.65 17.90 -4.17
C LYS A 17 -20.93 16.75 -3.46
N GLY A 18 -19.64 16.90 -3.17
CA GLY A 18 -18.82 15.90 -2.48
C GLY A 18 -18.31 14.80 -3.39
N PHE A 19 -18.43 14.93 -4.72
CA PHE A 19 -17.69 14.08 -5.64
C PHE A 19 -16.22 14.33 -5.41
N ASN A 20 -15.47 13.29 -5.08
CA ASN A 20 -14.06 13.41 -4.79
C ASN A 20 -13.39 12.43 -5.75
N TYR A 21 -12.59 12.97 -6.68
CA TYR A 21 -11.93 12.18 -7.72
C TYR A 21 -10.81 11.38 -7.04
N TYR A 22 -11.16 10.28 -6.38
CA TYR A 22 -10.24 9.42 -5.64
C TYR A 22 -9.44 8.59 -6.64
N HIS A 23 -8.29 9.12 -7.03
CA HIS A 23 -7.21 8.35 -7.67
C HIS A 23 -6.23 7.81 -6.61
N PHE A 24 -6.73 7.36 -5.46
CA PHE A 24 -5.90 6.69 -4.46
C PHE A 24 -5.92 5.19 -4.76
N PRO A 25 -4.82 4.60 -5.24
CA PRO A 25 -4.75 3.15 -5.38
C PRO A 25 -4.95 2.53 -3.99
N THR A 26 -5.78 1.50 -3.89
CA THR A 26 -5.89 0.71 -2.67
C THR A 26 -4.52 0.11 -2.32
N GLN A 27 -4.28 -0.19 -1.05
CA GLN A 27 -3.05 -0.88 -0.62
C GLN A 27 -2.80 -2.17 -1.43
N SER A 28 -3.87 -2.88 -1.81
CA SER A 28 -3.78 -4.07 -2.68
C SER A 28 -3.32 -3.76 -4.11
N LEU A 29 -3.74 -2.64 -4.70
CA LEU A 29 -3.27 -2.20 -6.03
C LEU A 29 -1.80 -1.76 -5.97
N ALA A 30 -1.42 -1.02 -4.93
CA ALA A 30 -0.03 -0.62 -4.71
C ALA A 30 0.87 -1.85 -4.49
N GLN A 31 0.46 -2.78 -3.63
CA GLN A 31 1.19 -4.04 -3.38
C GLN A 31 1.31 -4.89 -4.66
N LYS A 32 0.26 -4.95 -5.49
CA LYS A 32 0.30 -5.63 -6.79
C LYS A 32 1.33 -4.98 -7.72
N TRP A 33 1.33 -3.67 -7.84
CA TRP A 33 2.29 -2.93 -8.67
C TRP A 33 3.74 -3.11 -8.19
N LEU A 34 3.98 -3.05 -6.89
CA LEU A 34 5.29 -3.35 -6.30
C LEU A 34 5.76 -4.76 -6.65
N ARG A 35 4.88 -5.76 -6.55
CA ARG A 35 5.20 -7.15 -6.87
C ARG A 35 5.48 -7.36 -8.36
N GLU A 36 4.58 -6.89 -9.22
CA GLU A 36 4.59 -7.23 -10.66
C GLU A 36 5.50 -6.33 -11.48
N THR A 37 5.67 -5.06 -11.08
CA THR A 37 6.50 -4.10 -11.82
C THR A 37 7.89 -3.92 -11.20
N ASN A 38 8.01 -4.04 -9.87
CA ASN A 38 9.26 -3.73 -9.17
C ASN A 38 9.93 -4.97 -8.56
N ASN A 39 9.35 -6.16 -8.72
CA ASN A 39 9.84 -7.42 -8.16
C ASN A 39 10.00 -7.36 -6.62
N LEU A 40 9.10 -6.65 -5.94
CA LEU A 40 9.06 -6.51 -4.48
C LEU A 40 7.75 -7.08 -3.93
N HIS A 41 7.82 -8.22 -3.25
CA HIS A 41 6.68 -8.83 -2.58
C HIS A 41 6.67 -8.44 -1.10
N ILE A 42 5.55 -7.91 -0.62
CA ILE A 42 5.33 -7.60 0.80
C ILE A 42 4.45 -8.69 1.40
N SER A 43 4.96 -9.41 2.40
CA SER A 43 4.21 -10.36 3.22
C SER A 43 3.93 -9.76 4.59
N ILE A 44 2.72 -9.97 5.12
CA ILE A 44 2.37 -9.55 6.48
C ILE A 44 2.46 -10.74 7.42
N ILE A 45 3.12 -10.53 8.55
CA ILE A 45 3.38 -11.53 9.58
C ILE A 45 2.61 -11.15 10.83
N ARG A 46 2.00 -12.14 11.51
CA ARG A 46 1.28 -11.96 12.77
C ARG A 46 2.00 -12.68 13.90
N ASN A 47 2.13 -12.03 15.05
CA ASN A 47 2.60 -12.64 16.28
C ASN A 47 1.75 -12.19 17.50
N ALA A 48 2.19 -12.56 18.71
CA ALA A 48 1.52 -12.24 19.97
C ALA A 48 1.48 -10.73 20.28
N CYS A 49 2.38 -9.94 19.68
CA CYS A 49 2.52 -8.51 19.90
C CYS A 49 1.80 -7.66 18.83
N GLY A 50 1.42 -8.24 17.68
CA GLY A 50 0.78 -7.51 16.59
C GLY A 50 1.21 -8.01 15.22
N TYR A 51 1.17 -7.10 14.25
CA TYR A 51 1.51 -7.33 12.85
C TYR A 51 2.85 -6.68 12.50
N GLY A 52 3.62 -7.36 11.65
CA GLY A 52 4.84 -6.83 11.01
C GLY A 52 4.82 -7.15 9.51
N TYR A 53 5.84 -6.70 8.78
CA TYR A 53 5.99 -7.01 7.36
C TYR A 53 7.37 -7.59 7.05
N ASP A 54 7.42 -8.37 5.98
CA ASP A 54 8.63 -8.83 5.30
C ASP A 54 8.59 -8.42 3.82
N ILE A 55 9.73 -8.02 3.27
CA ILE A 55 9.89 -7.68 1.86
C ILE A 55 10.92 -8.62 1.25
N CYS A 56 10.51 -9.36 0.23
CA CYS A 56 11.37 -10.26 -0.54
C CYS A 56 11.23 -10.03 -2.05
N LYS A 57 12.17 -10.55 -2.83
CA LYS A 57 12.08 -10.57 -4.29
C LYS A 57 10.93 -11.48 -4.72
N ALA A 58 10.07 -10.99 -5.61
CA ALA A 58 8.88 -11.73 -6.04
C ALA A 58 9.19 -12.93 -6.94
N ASP A 59 10.32 -12.92 -7.64
CA ASP A 59 10.75 -13.97 -8.58
C ASP A 59 11.38 -15.19 -7.92
N ASN A 60 12.12 -15.01 -6.82
CA ASN A 60 12.87 -16.09 -6.17
C ASN A 60 12.76 -16.11 -4.64
N GLY A 61 12.03 -15.18 -4.04
CA GLY A 61 11.83 -15.10 -2.59
C GLY A 61 13.05 -14.63 -1.80
N THR A 62 14.08 -14.07 -2.44
CA THR A 62 15.25 -13.55 -1.71
C THR A 62 14.82 -12.43 -0.77
N HIS A 63 15.03 -12.62 0.52
CA HIS A 63 14.76 -11.62 1.55
C HIS A 63 15.52 -10.32 1.29
N ILE A 64 14.86 -9.18 1.49
CA ILE A 64 15.45 -7.84 1.35
C ILE A 64 15.50 -7.14 2.71
N THR A 65 14.35 -6.98 3.35
CA THR A 65 14.24 -6.31 4.66
C THR A 65 12.92 -6.65 5.32
N ASP A 66 12.88 -6.54 6.64
CA ASP A 66 11.68 -6.70 7.44
C ASP A 66 11.41 -5.46 8.33
N GLY A 67 10.18 -5.41 8.83
CA GLY A 67 9.69 -4.43 9.81
C GLY A 67 9.32 -5.05 11.16
N ILE A 68 9.84 -6.24 11.51
CA ILE A 68 9.32 -7.05 12.61
C ILE A 68 9.56 -6.42 14.00
N PHE A 69 10.36 -5.36 14.14
CA PHE A 69 10.50 -4.62 15.42
C PHE A 69 10.50 -3.11 15.25
N LYS A 70 9.82 -2.62 14.21
CA LYS A 70 9.81 -1.19 13.83
C LYS A 70 8.45 -0.54 14.02
N GLY A 71 7.45 -1.30 14.44
CA GLY A 71 6.11 -0.79 14.70
C GLY A 71 6.02 -0.01 16.01
N PRO A 72 4.98 0.82 16.18
CA PRO A 72 4.89 1.81 17.26
C PRO A 72 4.46 1.24 18.61
N ASN A 73 3.96 0.00 18.68
CA ASN A 73 3.49 -0.57 19.94
C ASN A 73 4.64 -1.12 20.82
N ASP A 74 4.33 -1.48 22.07
CA ASP A 74 5.34 -1.91 23.06
C ASP A 74 6.13 -3.18 22.64
N GLY A 75 5.59 -3.97 21.70
CA GLY A 75 6.25 -5.14 21.13
C GLY A 75 6.97 -4.88 19.80
N GLY A 76 7.07 -3.63 19.38
CA GLY A 76 7.70 -3.24 18.11
C GLY A 76 6.87 -3.61 16.87
N GLN A 77 5.55 -3.76 17.00
CA GLN A 77 4.63 -4.14 15.92
C GLN A 77 3.59 -3.05 15.66
N TRP A 78 2.78 -3.26 14.61
CA TRP A 78 1.54 -2.52 14.37
C TRP A 78 0.34 -3.30 14.91
N ASP A 79 -0.68 -2.59 15.36
CA ASP A 79 -1.85 -3.21 15.97
C ASP A 79 -2.80 -3.79 14.93
N THR A 80 -2.78 -3.25 13.71
CA THR A 80 -3.62 -3.71 12.59
C THR A 80 -2.80 -4.22 11.40
N TYR A 81 -3.45 -5.04 10.57
CA TYR A 81 -2.88 -5.52 9.32
C TYR A 81 -2.62 -4.36 8.36
N GLU A 82 -3.57 -3.43 8.24
CA GLU A 82 -3.54 -2.31 7.32
C GLU A 82 -2.41 -1.33 7.64
N GLU A 83 -2.10 -1.11 8.92
CA GLU A 83 -0.97 -0.28 9.35
C GLU A 83 0.38 -0.94 9.02
N ALA A 84 0.52 -2.25 9.26
CA ALA A 84 1.73 -2.99 8.88
C ALA A 84 1.92 -3.00 7.35
N LEU A 85 0.83 -3.18 6.59
CA LEU A 85 0.86 -3.14 5.12
C LEU A 85 1.22 -1.75 4.59
N GLU A 86 0.68 -0.69 5.18
CA GLU A 86 1.04 0.68 4.83
C GLU A 86 2.54 0.92 5.02
N ALA A 87 3.08 0.56 6.19
CA ALA A 87 4.50 0.70 6.50
C ALA A 87 5.38 -0.13 5.54
N GLY A 88 4.94 -1.34 5.19
CA GLY A 88 5.61 -2.18 4.20
C GLY A 88 5.61 -1.59 2.80
N ILE A 89 4.50 -0.97 2.37
CA ILE A 89 4.39 -0.28 1.07
C ILE A 89 5.33 0.92 1.03
N GLN A 90 5.32 1.77 2.06
CA GLN A 90 6.20 2.92 2.16
C GLN A 90 7.67 2.50 2.09
N LYS A 91 8.04 1.45 2.83
CA LYS A 91 9.40 0.93 2.81
C LYS A 91 9.78 0.33 1.45
N ALA A 92 8.87 -0.38 0.78
CA ALA A 92 9.12 -0.92 -0.54
C ALA A 92 9.34 0.17 -1.59
N ILE A 93 8.63 1.31 -1.49
CA ILE A 93 8.81 2.45 -2.38
C ILE A 93 10.19 3.09 -2.21
N GLU A 94 10.73 3.16 -0.99
CA GLU A 94 12.10 3.66 -0.73
C GLU A 94 13.21 2.78 -1.35
N LEU A 95 12.90 1.53 -1.74
CA LEU A 95 13.85 0.57 -2.31
C LEU A 95 13.93 0.64 -3.85
N ILE A 96 13.11 1.48 -4.49
CA ILE A 96 13.07 1.73 -5.93
C ILE A 96 14.02 2.88 -6.27
#